data_AF-A0A7G3GQ27-F1
#
_entry.id   AF-A0A7G3GQ27-F1
#
_cell.length_a   1.000
_cell.length_b   1.000
_cell.length_c   1.000
_cell.angle_alpha   90.00
_cell.angle_beta   90.00
_cell.angle_gamma   90.00
#
_symmetry.space_group_name_H-M   'P 1'
#
loop_
_entity.id
_entity.type
_entity.pdbx_description
1 polymer ?
#
loop_
_entity_poly.entity_id
_entity_poly.type
_entity_poly.pdbx_seq_one_letter_code
_entity_poly.pdbx_strand_id
1 'polypeptide(L)'
;STGTKNLQEQLFFKDIPFLEKHLGPLRACYMKGRANYACRQKIYDAEKEPILEGLEEIADFTIIREWEKTTETGDRSEIKTLPESTTAWAKIDARSDLCSGQKCPQFERCFITRMHHKAQESDLIIVNHHLFFADLAVKEGDMAGIIPEYGAVIFDEAHDVEDVAGQYFGVSVSSYQFEDLARDVAGLAHRKNFGSQELDRILTTLGERAGHFFGLFGNTEGRSGFRSHEAFLMQNEQAYRDALTALELVALQLELLRAAPEEAIPLVNRSRELSRRLQFWMESGNRTYVYWIERRGRGTFLQATPIDVSSLLDEKLFDVIDTAVLTSATLAVAGEFEFTKQRLGLRSARTQVVPSHFDYAS
;
A
#
# COMPACT_ATOMS: atom_id res chain seq x y z
N SER A 1 -1.74 -10.87 -12.53
CA SER A 1 -0.94 -9.92 -11.75
C SER A 1 0.06 -9.26 -12.70
N THR A 2 0.11 -7.92 -12.78
CA THR A 2 0.98 -7.17 -13.72
C THR A 2 1.99 -6.27 -13.02
N GLY A 3 3.13 -6.02 -13.67
CA GLY A 3 4.16 -5.09 -13.16
C GLY A 3 3.66 -3.64 -12.96
N THR A 4 2.82 -3.13 -13.87
CA THR A 4 2.35 -1.73 -13.81
C THR A 4 0.83 -1.58 -13.93
N LYS A 5 0.31 -0.43 -13.48
CA LYS A 5 -1.11 -0.04 -13.64
C LYS A 5 -1.48 0.20 -15.10
N ASN A 6 -0.55 0.69 -15.91
CA ASN A 6 -0.79 0.92 -17.34
C ASN A 6 -0.98 -0.40 -18.09
N LEU A 7 -0.16 -1.42 -17.77
CA LEU A 7 -0.34 -2.77 -18.31
C LEU A 7 -1.67 -3.38 -17.84
N GLN A 8 -2.05 -3.17 -16.58
CA GLN A 8 -3.34 -3.61 -16.06
C GLN A 8 -4.51 -3.01 -16.85
N GLU A 9 -4.48 -1.70 -17.14
CA GLU A 9 -5.51 -1.03 -17.94
C GLU A 9 -5.50 -1.51 -19.39
N GLN A 10 -4.32 -1.74 -19.98
CA GLN A 10 -4.20 -2.31 -21.32
C GLN A 10 -4.89 -3.68 -21.40
N LEU A 11 -4.59 -4.59 -20.47
CA LEU A 11 -5.20 -5.91 -20.43
C LEU A 11 -6.73 -5.79 -20.35
N PHE A 12 -7.24 -4.95 -19.45
CA PHE A 12 -8.68 -4.86 -19.20
C PHE A 12 -9.44 -4.15 -20.34
N PHE A 13 -8.94 -3.02 -20.85
CA PHE A 13 -9.68 -2.20 -21.82
C PHE A 13 -9.38 -2.53 -23.29
N LYS A 14 -8.32 -3.30 -23.58
CA LYS A 14 -7.98 -3.71 -24.95
C LYS A 14 -8.01 -5.23 -25.11
N ASP A 15 -7.26 -5.95 -24.29
CA ASP A 15 -7.02 -7.38 -24.52
C ASP A 15 -8.24 -8.23 -24.15
N ILE A 16 -8.95 -7.92 -23.06
CA ILE A 16 -10.21 -8.59 -22.72
C ILE A 16 -11.28 -8.39 -23.80
N PRO A 17 -11.62 -7.16 -24.26
CA PRO A 17 -12.56 -6.97 -25.35
C PRO A 17 -12.13 -7.66 -26.65
N PHE A 18 -10.83 -7.78 -26.90
CA PHE A 18 -10.32 -8.53 -28.05
C PHE A 18 -10.59 -10.04 -27.89
N LEU A 19 -10.33 -10.61 -26.71
CA LEU A 19 -10.62 -12.01 -26.42
C LEU A 19 -12.13 -12.30 -26.45
N GLU A 20 -12.96 -11.41 -25.91
CA GLU A 20 -14.42 -11.58 -25.90
C GLU A 20 -15.01 -11.73 -27.30
N LYS A 21 -14.44 -11.04 -28.30
CA LYS A 21 -14.84 -11.17 -29.71
C LYS A 21 -14.60 -12.58 -30.28
N HIS A 22 -13.63 -13.32 -29.76
CA HIS A 22 -13.21 -14.61 -30.30
C HIS A 22 -13.62 -15.80 -29.43
N LEU A 23 -13.72 -15.61 -28.12
CA LEU A 23 -13.97 -16.65 -27.13
C LEU A 23 -15.38 -16.57 -26.50
N GLY A 24 -16.10 -15.48 -26.73
CA GLY A 24 -17.37 -15.17 -26.06
C GLY A 24 -17.19 -14.34 -24.78
N PRO A 25 -18.29 -13.98 -24.10
CA PRO A 25 -18.25 -13.08 -22.94
C PRO A 25 -17.34 -13.58 -21.82
N LEU A 26 -16.51 -12.70 -21.27
CA LEU A 26 -15.59 -13.02 -20.18
C LEU A 26 -15.99 -12.24 -18.92
N ARG A 27 -16.16 -12.93 -17.80
CA ARG A 27 -16.41 -12.29 -16.51
C ARG A 27 -15.08 -11.80 -15.92
N ALA A 28 -14.61 -10.67 -16.42
CA ALA A 28 -13.37 -10.05 -15.97
C ALA A 28 -13.64 -8.81 -15.09
N CYS A 29 -12.77 -8.61 -14.09
CA CYS A 29 -12.67 -7.37 -13.35
C CYS A 29 -11.20 -6.97 -13.16
N TYR A 30 -10.95 -5.69 -12.91
CA TYR A 30 -9.65 -5.23 -12.46
C TYR A 30 -9.75 -4.57 -11.08
N MET A 31 -8.75 -4.79 -10.24
CA MET A 31 -8.70 -4.23 -8.88
C MET A 31 -7.40 -3.43 -8.69
N LYS A 32 -7.51 -2.23 -8.12
CA LYS A 32 -6.38 -1.38 -7.73
C LYS A 32 -6.34 -1.20 -6.20
N GLY A 33 -5.28 -0.63 -5.67
CA GLY A 33 -5.23 -0.25 -4.24
C GLY A 33 -6.27 0.84 -3.91
N ARG A 34 -6.76 0.87 -2.66
CA ARG A 34 -7.85 1.76 -2.20
C ARG A 34 -7.63 3.25 -2.49
N ALA A 35 -6.38 3.72 -2.46
CA ALA A 35 -6.02 5.10 -2.76
C ALA A 35 -6.30 5.50 -4.22
N ASN A 36 -6.60 4.55 -5.12
CA ASN A 36 -6.97 4.83 -6.50
C ASN A 36 -8.48 5.00 -6.68
N TYR A 37 -9.29 4.77 -5.64
CA TYR A 37 -10.74 4.91 -5.69
C TYR A 37 -11.20 6.09 -4.84
N ALA A 38 -12.22 6.79 -5.32
CA ALA A 38 -12.88 7.85 -4.57
C ALA A 38 -13.74 7.27 -3.43
N CYS A 39 -13.82 8.00 -2.30
CA CYS A 39 -14.77 7.72 -1.25
C CYS A 39 -15.95 8.69 -1.36
N ARG A 40 -17.13 8.19 -1.75
CA ARG A 40 -18.36 8.99 -1.84
C ARG A 40 -18.69 9.69 -0.52
N GLN A 41 -18.50 9.01 0.61
CA GLN A 41 -18.75 9.59 1.92
C GLN A 41 -17.85 10.81 2.18
N LYS A 42 -16.54 10.70 1.93
CA LYS A 42 -15.62 11.83 2.07
C LYS A 42 -15.94 12.97 1.11
N ILE A 43 -16.39 12.68 -0.12
CA ILE A 43 -16.83 13.70 -1.08
C ILE A 43 -18.03 14.48 -0.51
N TYR A 44 -19.07 13.80 -0.01
CA TYR A 44 -20.24 14.48 0.54
C TYR A 44 -19.98 15.20 1.87
N ASP A 45 -19.03 14.71 2.66
CA ASP A 45 -18.60 15.40 3.88
C ASP A 45 -17.82 16.67 3.53
N ALA A 46 -16.95 16.63 2.52
CA ALA A 46 -16.20 17.79 2.01
C ALA A 46 -17.08 18.89 1.41
N GLU A 47 -18.30 18.56 0.97
CA GLU A 47 -19.29 19.57 0.54
C GLU A 47 -19.85 20.38 1.72
N LYS A 48 -19.92 19.76 2.91
CA LYS A 48 -20.51 20.36 4.11
C LYS A 48 -19.47 21.03 4.98
N GLU A 49 -18.27 20.47 5.02
CA GLU A 49 -17.16 20.93 5.85
C GLU A 49 -15.97 21.31 4.94
N PRO A 50 -15.42 22.52 5.07
CA PRO A 50 -14.28 22.95 4.27
C PRO A 50 -13.00 22.23 4.73
N ILE A 51 -12.71 21.07 4.14
CA ILE A 51 -11.44 20.33 4.31
C ILE A 51 -10.38 20.72 3.25
N LEU A 52 -10.78 21.52 2.26
CA LEU A 52 -9.96 21.92 1.12
C LEU A 52 -9.29 23.25 1.37
N GLU A 53 -8.04 23.36 0.93
CA GLU A 53 -7.16 24.50 1.15
C GLU A 53 -6.83 25.19 -0.17
N GLY A 54 -7.12 26.49 -0.24
CA GLY A 54 -6.80 27.29 -1.41
C GLY A 54 -7.74 27.10 -2.61
N LEU A 55 -7.59 27.98 -3.60
CA LEU A 55 -8.46 28.00 -4.78
C LEU A 55 -8.24 26.81 -5.72
N GLU A 56 -7.02 26.27 -5.76
CA GLU A 56 -6.64 25.14 -6.61
C GLU A 56 -7.36 23.85 -6.18
N GLU A 57 -7.31 23.50 -4.89
CA GLU A 57 -8.01 22.30 -4.39
C GLU A 57 -9.53 22.40 -4.57
N ILE A 58 -10.11 23.60 -4.47
CA ILE A 58 -11.54 23.83 -4.68
C ILE A 58 -11.93 23.59 -6.15
N ALA A 59 -11.10 24.04 -7.10
CA ALA A 59 -11.31 23.77 -8.51
C ALA A 59 -11.19 22.27 -8.83
N ASP A 60 -10.15 21.61 -8.31
CA ASP A 60 -9.92 20.17 -8.46
C ASP A 60 -11.07 19.34 -7.86
N PHE A 61 -11.56 19.71 -6.68
CA PHE A 61 -12.70 19.05 -6.05
C PHE A 61 -13.97 19.18 -6.88
N THR A 62 -14.19 20.32 -7.54
CA THR A 62 -15.34 20.51 -8.43
C THR A 62 -15.31 19.51 -9.59
N ILE A 63 -14.13 19.26 -10.17
CA ILE A 63 -13.94 18.24 -11.22
C ILE A 63 -14.32 16.86 -10.68
N ILE A 64 -13.84 16.51 -9.49
CA ILE A 64 -14.08 15.19 -8.89
C ILE A 64 -15.57 15.00 -8.56
N ARG A 65 -16.23 16.02 -8.02
CA ARG A 65 -17.66 15.98 -7.68
C ARG A 65 -18.53 15.76 -8.90
N GLU A 66 -18.26 16.43 -10.02
CA GLU A 66 -19.05 16.22 -11.24
C GLU A 66 -18.77 14.86 -11.87
N TRP A 67 -17.51 14.39 -11.83
CA TRP A 67 -17.15 13.05 -12.31
C TRP A 67 -17.80 11.92 -11.48
N GLU A 68 -17.86 12.04 -10.15
CA GLU A 68 -18.44 11.05 -9.24
C GLU A 68 -19.87 10.65 -9.63
N LYS A 69 -20.65 11.60 -10.18
CA LYS A 69 -22.03 11.38 -10.61
C LYS A 69 -22.15 10.46 -11.83
N THR A 70 -21.08 10.35 -12.62
CA THR A 70 -21.08 9.66 -13.92
C THR A 70 -20.24 8.38 -13.93
N THR A 71 -19.25 8.27 -13.04
CA THR A 71 -18.39 7.09 -12.98
C THR A 71 -19.10 5.87 -12.42
N GLU A 72 -18.84 4.72 -13.04
CA GLU A 72 -19.32 3.43 -12.56
C GLU A 72 -18.36 2.80 -11.54
N THR A 73 -17.05 3.02 -11.71
CA THR A 73 -16.00 2.33 -10.96
C THR A 73 -15.42 3.19 -9.83
N GLY A 74 -15.46 4.51 -9.96
CA GLY A 74 -14.83 5.44 -9.02
C GLY A 74 -13.31 5.44 -9.08
N ASP A 75 -12.70 4.99 -10.17
CA ASP A 75 -11.25 4.94 -10.37
C ASP A 75 -10.67 6.29 -10.84
N ARG A 76 -9.65 6.79 -10.12
CA ARG A 76 -8.93 8.04 -10.43
C ARG A 76 -8.46 8.16 -11.88
N SER A 77 -8.07 7.03 -12.49
CA SER A 77 -7.54 7.01 -13.87
C SER A 77 -8.57 7.42 -14.92
N GLU A 78 -9.87 7.37 -14.60
CA GLU A 78 -10.93 7.85 -15.49
C GLU A 78 -10.91 9.39 -15.65
N ILE A 79 -10.37 10.11 -14.66
CA ILE A 79 -10.38 11.58 -14.63
C ILE A 79 -9.14 12.14 -15.36
N LYS A 80 -9.25 12.30 -16.68
CA LYS A 80 -8.17 12.85 -17.52
C LYS A 80 -7.90 14.34 -17.30
N THR A 81 -8.89 15.09 -16.81
CA THR A 81 -8.81 16.54 -16.62
C THR A 81 -8.25 16.95 -15.26
N LEU A 82 -8.14 16.01 -14.31
CA LEU A 82 -7.63 16.30 -12.98
C LEU A 82 -6.10 16.22 -13.00
N PRO A 83 -5.37 17.26 -12.54
CA PRO A 83 -3.92 17.25 -12.49
C PRO A 83 -3.36 16.08 -11.67
N GLU A 84 -2.21 15.53 -12.09
CA GLU A 84 -1.51 14.49 -11.31
C GLU A 84 -0.92 15.03 -10.00
N SER A 85 -0.60 16.32 -9.97
CA SER A 85 -0.03 17.02 -8.81
C SER A 85 -1.07 17.42 -7.74
N THR A 86 -2.35 17.09 -7.95
CA THR A 86 -3.43 17.51 -7.05
C THR A 86 -3.27 16.90 -5.65
N THR A 87 -3.40 17.72 -4.62
CA THR A 87 -3.44 17.30 -3.21
C THR A 87 -4.87 16.96 -2.75
N ALA A 88 -5.90 17.41 -3.50
CA ALA A 88 -7.30 17.20 -3.16
C ALA A 88 -7.67 15.71 -3.14
N TRP A 89 -7.11 14.90 -4.06
CA TRP A 89 -7.42 13.47 -4.16
C TRP A 89 -7.11 12.70 -2.86
N ALA A 90 -5.96 12.98 -2.24
CA ALA A 90 -5.55 12.34 -1.00
C ALA A 90 -6.55 12.58 0.15
N LYS A 91 -7.29 13.70 0.11
CA LYS A 91 -8.31 14.05 1.12
C LYS A 91 -9.63 13.31 0.92
N ILE A 92 -9.91 12.81 -0.28
CA ILE A 92 -11.20 12.18 -0.64
C ILE A 92 -11.11 10.70 -1.04
N ASP A 93 -9.89 10.14 -1.16
CA ASP A 93 -9.69 8.74 -1.54
C ASP A 93 -10.28 7.73 -0.52
N ALA A 94 -10.37 6.47 -0.93
CA ALA A 94 -10.98 5.40 -0.14
C ALA A 94 -10.04 4.69 0.84
N ARG A 95 -8.90 5.29 1.23
CA ARG A 95 -8.01 4.71 2.25
C ARG A 95 -8.77 4.36 3.54
N SER A 96 -8.38 3.23 4.14
CA SER A 96 -9.11 2.55 5.23
C SER A 96 -9.09 3.28 6.56
N ASP A 97 -8.19 4.25 6.74
CA ASP A 97 -7.92 4.91 8.02
C ASP A 97 -9.17 5.50 8.70
N LEU A 98 -10.19 5.87 7.90
CA LEU A 98 -11.45 6.46 8.35
C LEU A 98 -12.69 5.72 7.79
N CYS A 99 -12.54 4.48 7.32
CA CYS A 99 -13.62 3.74 6.68
C CYS A 99 -14.52 3.05 7.72
N SER A 100 -15.81 3.39 7.76
CA SER A 100 -16.81 2.79 8.66
C SER A 100 -17.42 1.48 8.14
N GLY A 101 -16.96 0.96 7.00
CA GLY A 101 -17.38 -0.32 6.44
C GLY A 101 -18.89 -0.38 6.17
N GLN A 102 -19.54 -1.44 6.65
CA GLN A 102 -20.98 -1.67 6.47
C GLN A 102 -21.87 -0.59 7.10
N LYS A 103 -21.37 0.16 8.10
CA LYS A 103 -22.10 1.26 8.73
C LYS A 103 -22.03 2.58 7.92
N CYS A 104 -21.30 2.59 6.80
CA CYS A 104 -21.15 3.77 5.97
C CYS A 104 -22.50 4.16 5.32
N PRO A 105 -22.93 5.44 5.38
CA PRO A 105 -24.17 5.88 4.72
C PRO A 105 -24.17 5.65 3.20
N GLN A 106 -22.99 5.56 2.60
CA GLN A 106 -22.81 5.31 1.17
C GLN A 106 -22.47 3.85 0.84
N PHE A 107 -22.63 2.90 1.77
CA PHE A 107 -22.18 1.51 1.60
C PHE A 107 -22.70 0.84 0.32
N GLU A 108 -24.00 0.94 0.05
CA GLU A 108 -24.65 0.36 -1.16
C GLU A 108 -24.08 0.90 -2.48
N ARG A 109 -23.63 2.16 -2.48
CA ARG A 109 -23.07 2.83 -3.66
C ARG A 109 -21.55 2.93 -3.61
N CYS A 110 -20.92 2.30 -2.62
CA CYS A 110 -19.49 2.41 -2.38
C CYS A 110 -18.71 1.73 -3.51
N PHE A 111 -17.81 2.47 -4.15
CA PHE A 111 -16.99 1.97 -5.25
C PHE A 111 -16.11 0.77 -4.85
N ILE A 112 -15.54 0.81 -3.64
CA ILE A 112 -14.75 -0.31 -3.10
C ILE A 112 -15.63 -1.54 -2.89
N THR A 113 -16.79 -1.38 -2.25
CA THR A 113 -17.73 -2.48 -2.00
C THR A 113 -18.18 -3.12 -3.32
N ARG A 114 -18.61 -2.30 -4.29
CA ARG A 114 -19.01 -2.77 -5.63
C ARG A 114 -17.88 -3.46 -6.37
N MET A 115 -16.65 -2.96 -6.27
CA MET A 115 -15.46 -3.57 -6.86
C MET A 115 -15.21 -4.96 -6.26
N HIS A 116 -15.30 -5.12 -4.94
CA HIS A 116 -15.17 -6.44 -4.30
C HIS A 116 -16.30 -7.41 -4.70
N HIS A 117 -17.55 -6.95 -4.77
CA HIS A 117 -18.66 -7.80 -5.26
C HIS A 117 -18.41 -8.26 -6.69
N LYS A 118 -18.03 -7.34 -7.60
CA LYS A 118 -17.71 -7.68 -8.99
C LYS A 118 -16.54 -8.67 -9.06
N ALA A 119 -15.54 -8.52 -8.20
CA ALA A 119 -14.41 -9.45 -8.14
C ALA A 119 -14.83 -10.86 -7.70
N GLN A 120 -15.73 -10.98 -6.72
CA GLN A 120 -16.28 -12.27 -6.29
C GLN A 120 -17.08 -12.98 -7.38
N GLU A 121 -17.71 -12.22 -8.28
CA GLU A 121 -18.50 -12.76 -9.40
C GLU A 121 -17.67 -13.02 -10.68
N SER A 122 -16.40 -12.62 -10.69
CA SER A 122 -15.51 -12.68 -11.86
C SER A 122 -14.70 -13.97 -11.91
N ASP A 123 -14.54 -14.52 -13.11
CA ASP A 123 -13.64 -15.65 -13.38
C ASP A 123 -12.18 -15.19 -13.55
N LEU A 124 -11.99 -13.93 -13.95
CA LEU A 124 -10.68 -13.35 -14.19
C LEU A 124 -10.51 -12.04 -13.44
N ILE A 125 -9.52 -11.99 -12.55
CA ILE A 125 -9.20 -10.80 -11.74
C ILE A 125 -7.84 -10.27 -12.15
N ILE A 126 -7.82 -9.05 -12.71
CA ILE A 126 -6.60 -8.37 -13.13
C ILE A 126 -6.17 -7.41 -12.02
N VAL A 127 -5.04 -7.71 -11.38
CA VAL A 127 -4.42 -6.87 -10.34
C VAL A 127 -2.98 -6.54 -10.73
N ASN A 128 -2.38 -5.53 -10.09
CA ASN A 128 -0.94 -5.33 -10.17
C ASN A 128 -0.20 -6.18 -9.11
N HIS A 129 1.11 -6.37 -9.29
CA HIS A 129 1.96 -7.10 -8.34
C HIS A 129 1.84 -6.55 -6.92
N HIS A 130 1.80 -5.22 -6.79
CA HIS A 130 1.66 -4.57 -5.50
C HIS A 130 0.40 -4.99 -4.73
N LEU A 131 -0.77 -4.96 -5.36
CA LEU A 131 -2.01 -5.39 -4.70
C LEU A 131 -1.99 -6.90 -4.41
N PHE A 132 -1.41 -7.69 -5.29
CA PHE A 132 -1.28 -9.14 -5.10
C PHE A 132 -0.42 -9.49 -3.88
N PHE A 133 0.78 -8.91 -3.75
CA PHE A 133 1.65 -9.17 -2.61
C PHE A 133 1.14 -8.51 -1.32
N ALA A 134 0.40 -7.40 -1.41
CA ALA A 134 -0.33 -6.84 -0.28
C ALA A 134 -1.39 -7.83 0.26
N ASP A 135 -2.17 -8.44 -0.64
CA ASP A 135 -3.15 -9.47 -0.27
C ASP A 135 -2.48 -10.67 0.41
N LEU A 136 -1.38 -11.15 -0.18
CA LEU A 136 -0.62 -12.28 0.32
C LEU A 136 -0.03 -12.02 1.72
N ALA A 137 0.45 -10.80 1.98
CA ALA A 137 0.97 -10.39 3.29
C ALA A 137 -0.15 -10.21 4.34
N VAL A 138 -1.37 -9.84 3.95
CA VAL A 138 -2.51 -9.67 4.89
C VAL A 138 -3.14 -11.00 5.29
N LYS A 139 -3.20 -11.97 4.38
CA LYS A 139 -3.71 -13.34 4.65
C LYS A 139 -2.93 -14.07 5.76
N GLU A 140 -1.76 -13.58 6.14
CA GLU A 140 -0.96 -14.09 7.26
C GLU A 140 -1.59 -13.85 8.65
N GLY A 141 -2.50 -12.89 8.80
CA GLY A 141 -3.03 -12.53 10.12
C GLY A 141 -4.55 -12.58 10.20
N ASP A 142 -5.17 -13.77 10.29
CA ASP A 142 -6.60 -14.04 10.62
C ASP A 142 -7.66 -13.10 9.98
N MET A 143 -7.29 -12.37 8.94
CA MET A 143 -8.04 -11.30 8.31
C MET A 143 -8.39 -11.76 6.90
N ALA A 144 -9.62 -11.45 6.48
CA ALA A 144 -10.08 -11.75 5.13
C ALA A 144 -9.16 -11.05 4.11
N GLY A 145 -8.72 -11.82 3.11
CA GLY A 145 -7.96 -11.30 1.97
C GLY A 145 -8.70 -10.19 1.22
N ILE A 146 -7.93 -9.33 0.56
CA ILE A 146 -8.42 -8.29 -0.33
C ILE A 146 -8.92 -8.92 -1.64
N ILE A 147 -8.16 -9.87 -2.17
CA ILE A 147 -8.46 -10.58 -3.40
C ILE A 147 -9.27 -11.83 -3.05
N PRO A 148 -10.40 -12.11 -3.76
CA PRO A 148 -11.15 -13.35 -3.65
C PRO A 148 -10.25 -14.60 -3.78
N GLU A 149 -10.78 -15.77 -3.42
CA GLU A 149 -10.07 -17.03 -3.65
C GLU A 149 -9.82 -17.25 -5.15
N TYR A 150 -8.62 -17.73 -5.47
CA TYR A 150 -8.20 -18.01 -6.84
C TYR A 150 -7.41 -19.32 -6.86
N GLY A 151 -7.63 -20.15 -7.88
CA GLY A 151 -6.89 -21.41 -8.06
C GLY A 151 -5.60 -21.26 -8.87
N ALA A 152 -5.47 -20.19 -9.66
CA ALA A 152 -4.30 -19.96 -10.50
C ALA A 152 -3.94 -18.47 -10.57
N VAL A 153 -2.65 -18.19 -10.78
CA VAL A 153 -2.12 -16.84 -10.99
C VAL A 153 -1.20 -16.79 -12.20
N ILE A 154 -1.31 -15.71 -12.97
CA ILE A 154 -0.36 -15.35 -14.04
C ILE A 154 0.35 -14.07 -13.60
N PHE A 155 1.68 -14.12 -13.46
CA PHE A 155 2.54 -12.96 -13.26
C PHE A 155 3.10 -12.51 -14.59
N ASP A 156 2.60 -11.37 -15.07
CA ASP A 156 3.14 -10.68 -16.23
C ASP A 156 4.17 -9.63 -15.78
N GLU A 157 5.28 -9.53 -16.51
CA GLU A 157 6.51 -8.87 -16.06
C GLU A 157 7.07 -9.43 -14.75
N ALA A 158 7.10 -10.76 -14.65
CA ALA A 158 7.54 -11.48 -13.46
C ALA A 158 8.99 -11.21 -13.02
N HIS A 159 9.79 -10.44 -13.77
CA HIS A 159 11.10 -9.99 -13.29
C HIS A 159 11.00 -9.04 -12.07
N ASP A 160 9.88 -8.33 -11.92
CA ASP A 160 9.64 -7.42 -10.80
C ASP A 160 9.13 -8.15 -9.54
N VAL A 161 8.74 -9.42 -9.65
CA VAL A 161 8.04 -10.14 -8.57
C VAL A 161 8.85 -10.19 -7.28
N GLU A 162 10.15 -10.46 -7.38
CA GLU A 162 11.01 -10.58 -6.21
C GLU A 162 11.14 -9.25 -5.45
N ASP A 163 11.38 -8.17 -6.18
CA ASP A 163 11.56 -6.84 -5.60
C ASP A 163 10.24 -6.37 -4.96
N VAL A 164 9.10 -6.62 -5.61
CA VAL A 164 7.79 -6.26 -5.05
C VAL A 164 7.48 -7.12 -3.83
N ALA A 165 7.69 -8.44 -3.89
CA ALA A 165 7.50 -9.32 -2.74
C ALA A 165 8.35 -8.87 -1.55
N GLY A 166 9.64 -8.58 -1.77
CA GLY A 166 10.56 -8.10 -0.74
C GLY A 166 10.13 -6.80 -0.08
N GLN A 167 9.41 -5.93 -0.78
CA GLN A 167 8.82 -4.71 -0.19
C GLN A 167 7.65 -5.01 0.75
N TYR A 168 6.75 -5.94 0.38
CA TYR A 168 5.57 -6.26 1.18
C TYR A 168 5.87 -7.12 2.40
N PHE A 169 6.84 -8.02 2.26
CA PHE A 169 7.34 -8.84 3.36
C PHE A 169 8.47 -8.18 4.14
N GLY A 170 8.88 -6.99 3.70
CA GLY A 170 9.79 -6.11 4.41
C GLY A 170 9.09 -5.24 5.45
N VAL A 171 9.89 -4.47 6.18
CA VAL A 171 9.44 -3.48 7.15
C VAL A 171 9.74 -2.08 6.62
N SER A 172 8.70 -1.25 6.60
CA SER A 172 8.77 0.16 6.19
C SER A 172 8.26 1.05 7.32
N VAL A 173 9.07 2.03 7.70
CA VAL A 173 8.70 3.11 8.63
C VAL A 173 9.11 4.45 8.05
N SER A 174 8.24 5.45 8.06
CA SER A 174 8.57 6.80 7.60
C SER A 174 8.14 7.90 8.55
N SER A 175 8.81 9.05 8.46
CA SER A 175 8.43 10.24 9.22
C SER A 175 6.99 10.68 8.94
N TYR A 176 6.54 10.55 7.68
CA TYR A 176 5.18 10.89 7.29
C TYR A 176 4.12 10.02 7.99
N GLN A 177 4.41 8.75 8.27
CA GLN A 177 3.43 7.90 8.96
C GLN A 177 3.10 8.39 10.37
N PHE A 178 4.06 9.03 11.06
CA PHE A 178 3.90 9.65 12.37
C PHE A 178 3.09 10.94 12.28
N GLU A 179 3.44 11.82 11.33
CA GLU A 179 2.72 13.07 11.06
C GLU A 179 1.25 12.79 10.68
N ASP A 180 1.03 11.82 9.79
CA ASP A 180 -0.30 11.40 9.37
C ASP A 180 -1.10 10.81 10.53
N LEU A 181 -0.48 9.99 11.39
CA LEU A 181 -1.15 9.45 12.59
C LEU A 181 -1.60 10.60 13.51
N ALA A 182 -0.70 11.56 13.78
CA ALA A 182 -1.04 12.70 14.62
C ALA A 182 -2.21 13.52 14.04
N ARG A 183 -2.18 13.77 12.73
CA ARG A 183 -3.24 14.48 12.00
C ARG A 183 -4.57 13.74 12.04
N ASP A 184 -4.56 12.43 11.81
CA ASP A 184 -5.77 11.60 11.79
C ASP A 184 -6.43 11.53 13.18
N VAL A 185 -5.62 11.40 14.24
CA VAL A 185 -6.11 11.43 15.62
C VAL A 185 -6.72 12.79 15.96
N ALA A 186 -6.05 13.89 15.62
CA ALA A 186 -6.59 15.25 15.82
C ALA A 186 -7.92 15.45 15.06
N GLY A 187 -7.98 15.03 13.80
CA GLY A 187 -9.18 15.12 12.98
C GLY A 187 -10.34 14.27 13.49
N LEU A 188 -10.07 13.10 14.09
CA LEU A 188 -11.09 12.28 14.73
C LEU A 188 -11.57 12.91 16.04
N ALA A 189 -10.65 13.38 16.88
CA ALA A 189 -10.94 14.07 18.14
C ALA A 189 -11.84 15.28 17.96
N HIS A 190 -11.60 16.08 16.91
CA HIS A 190 -12.45 17.21 16.56
C HIS A 190 -13.86 16.76 16.14
N ARG A 191 -13.97 15.84 15.17
CA ARG A 191 -15.27 15.39 14.64
C ARG A 191 -16.16 14.66 15.65
N LYS A 192 -15.56 13.94 16.59
CA LYS A 192 -16.28 13.16 17.62
C LYS A 192 -16.29 13.86 18.99
N ASN A 193 -15.78 15.08 19.06
CA ASN A 193 -15.78 15.95 20.24
C ASN A 193 -15.19 15.29 21.51
N PHE A 194 -14.07 14.57 21.36
CA PHE A 194 -13.29 14.04 22.49
C PHE A 194 -11.90 14.66 22.63
N GLY A 195 -11.60 15.72 21.87
CA GLY A 195 -10.35 16.46 21.99
C GLY A 195 -10.13 17.03 23.40
N SER A 196 -8.87 17.05 23.83
CA SER A 196 -8.45 17.61 25.12
C SER A 196 -7.07 18.27 25.00
N GLN A 197 -6.78 19.25 25.87
CA GLN A 197 -5.44 19.87 25.89
C GLN A 197 -4.31 18.86 26.14
N GLU A 198 -4.62 17.78 26.85
CA GLU A 198 -3.67 16.68 27.07
C GLU A 198 -3.42 15.93 25.77
N LEU A 199 -4.48 15.56 25.04
CA LEU A 199 -4.34 14.90 23.74
C LEU A 199 -3.56 15.79 22.77
N ASP A 200 -3.88 17.08 22.67
CA ASP A 200 -3.18 18.01 21.80
C ASP A 200 -1.67 18.05 22.09
N ARG A 201 -1.28 18.10 23.38
CA ARG A 201 0.13 18.05 23.80
C ARG A 201 0.81 16.74 23.43
N ILE A 202 0.13 15.61 23.57
CA ILE A 202 0.66 14.30 23.19
C ILE A 202 0.91 14.26 21.67
N LEU A 203 -0.03 14.75 20.87
CA LEU A 203 0.11 14.78 19.40
C LEU A 203 1.23 15.71 18.94
N THR A 204 1.38 16.89 19.56
CA THR A 204 2.52 17.78 19.32
C THR A 204 3.84 17.09 19.68
N THR A 205 3.88 16.41 20.84
CA THR A 205 5.07 15.68 21.29
C THR A 205 5.43 14.57 20.30
N LEU A 206 4.46 13.82 19.77
CA LEU A 206 4.69 12.81 18.75
C LEU A 206 5.38 13.40 17.51
N GLY A 207 4.87 14.51 16.98
CA GLY A 207 5.46 15.19 15.83
C GLY A 207 6.89 15.67 16.09
N GLU A 208 7.14 16.29 17.25
CA GLU A 208 8.47 16.80 17.63
C GLU A 208 9.50 15.67 17.83
N ARG A 209 9.13 14.62 18.56
CA ARG A 209 10.04 13.48 18.82
C ARG A 209 10.32 12.68 17.57
N ALA A 210 9.31 12.45 16.73
CA ALA A 210 9.49 11.83 15.42
C ALA A 210 10.39 12.68 14.53
N GLY A 211 10.10 13.98 14.39
CA GLY A 211 10.89 14.90 13.57
C GLY A 211 12.36 14.96 13.99
N HIS A 212 12.63 15.01 15.30
CA HIS A 212 13.98 14.94 15.83
C HIS A 212 14.66 13.61 15.47
N PHE A 213 14.04 12.48 15.77
CA PHE A 213 14.59 11.15 15.49
C PHE A 213 14.89 10.93 14.00
N PHE A 214 13.93 11.20 13.11
CA PHE A 214 14.11 11.00 11.67
C PHE A 214 15.10 11.99 11.04
N GLY A 215 15.34 13.14 11.69
CA GLY A 215 16.36 14.11 11.29
C GLY A 215 17.80 13.64 11.52
N LEU A 216 18.01 12.65 12.40
CA LEU A 216 19.34 12.10 12.72
C LEU A 216 19.95 11.27 11.58
N PHE A 217 19.13 10.84 10.61
CA PHE A 217 19.58 10.08 9.44
C PHE A 217 20.16 10.96 8.31
N GLY A 218 20.38 12.25 8.60
CA GLY A 218 21.01 13.19 7.67
C GLY A 218 20.06 13.76 6.62
N ASN A 219 20.62 14.60 5.75
CA ASN A 219 19.85 15.42 4.79
C ASN A 219 20.22 15.16 3.32
N THR A 220 21.00 14.11 3.05
CA THR A 220 21.34 13.76 1.66
C THR A 220 20.14 13.11 0.99
N GLU A 221 19.65 13.71 -0.08
CA GLU A 221 18.58 13.13 -0.89
C GLU A 221 19.01 11.80 -1.54
N GLY A 222 18.02 10.94 -1.78
CA GLY A 222 18.23 9.64 -2.43
C GLY A 222 18.28 8.48 -1.44
N ARG A 223 18.76 7.33 -1.95
CA ARG A 223 18.77 6.05 -1.24
C ARG A 223 20.19 5.67 -0.82
N SER A 224 20.38 5.29 0.44
CA SER A 224 21.66 4.84 0.98
C SER A 224 21.48 3.59 1.86
N GLY A 225 22.40 2.63 1.75
CA GLY A 225 22.39 1.45 2.60
C GLY A 225 22.72 1.80 4.06
N PHE A 226 22.05 1.15 5.01
CA PHE A 226 22.27 1.38 6.44
C PHE A 226 22.77 0.11 7.10
N ARG A 227 23.95 0.17 7.74
CA ARG A 227 24.60 -1.00 8.36
C ARG A 227 25.04 -0.77 9.80
N SER A 228 24.77 0.41 10.36
CA SER A 228 25.35 0.89 11.61
C SER A 228 24.33 1.01 12.73
N HIS A 229 23.35 0.09 12.81
CA HIS A 229 22.27 0.13 13.81
C HIS A 229 22.81 0.25 15.25
N GLU A 230 23.78 -0.59 15.62
CA GLU A 230 24.36 -0.59 16.96
C GLU A 230 25.02 0.75 17.31
N ALA A 231 25.92 1.24 16.45
CA ALA A 231 26.59 2.53 16.66
C ALA A 231 25.61 3.71 16.68
N PHE A 232 24.59 3.67 15.80
CA PHE A 232 23.56 4.70 15.75
C PHE A 232 22.71 4.70 17.03
N LEU A 233 22.28 3.53 17.50
CA LEU A 233 21.51 3.40 18.74
C LEU A 233 22.33 3.84 19.96
N MET A 234 23.60 3.45 20.06
CA MET A 234 24.47 3.91 21.15
C MET A 234 24.58 5.44 21.23
N GLN A 235 24.58 6.12 20.07
CA GLN A 235 24.66 7.58 20.03
C GLN A 235 23.30 8.28 20.20
N ASN A 236 22.22 7.65 19.77
CA ASN A 236 20.90 8.28 19.61
C ASN A 236 19.78 7.59 20.39
N GLU A 237 20.12 6.80 21.41
CA GLU A 237 19.20 5.99 22.21
C GLU A 237 18.03 6.81 22.75
N GLN A 238 18.30 8.01 23.28
CA GLN A 238 17.25 8.86 23.85
C GLN A 238 16.24 9.30 22.79
N ALA A 239 16.70 9.74 21.62
CA ALA A 239 15.82 10.19 20.55
C ALA A 239 14.94 9.04 20.03
N TYR A 240 15.52 7.84 19.92
CA TYR A 240 14.79 6.63 19.57
C TYR A 240 13.72 6.27 20.61
N ARG A 241 14.09 6.20 21.90
CA ARG A 241 13.16 5.90 23.00
C ARG A 241 12.05 6.95 23.12
N ASP A 242 12.36 8.22 22.91
CA ASP A 242 11.39 9.31 22.92
C ASP A 242 10.33 9.13 21.81
N ALA A 243 10.74 8.74 20.60
CA ALA A 243 9.82 8.51 19.49
C ALA A 243 8.89 7.31 19.75
N LEU A 244 9.42 6.21 20.31
CA LEU A 244 8.61 5.06 20.72
C LEU A 244 7.63 5.40 21.84
N THR A 245 8.11 6.10 22.88
CA THR A 245 7.29 6.51 24.01
C THR A 245 6.14 7.41 23.54
N ALA A 246 6.40 8.32 22.59
CA ALA A 246 5.34 9.18 22.07
C ALA A 246 4.25 8.41 21.32
N LEU A 247 4.60 7.35 20.55
CA LEU A 247 3.61 6.46 19.93
C LEU A 247 2.79 5.69 20.98
N GLU A 248 3.46 5.18 22.01
CA GLU A 248 2.80 4.46 23.10
C GLU A 248 1.82 5.36 23.87
N LEU A 249 2.19 6.62 24.12
CA LEU A 249 1.32 7.61 24.76
C LEU A 249 0.06 7.89 23.93
N VAL A 250 0.19 8.01 22.61
CA VAL A 250 -0.98 8.16 21.72
C VAL A 250 -1.90 6.96 21.81
N ALA A 251 -1.35 5.75 21.75
CA ALA A 251 -2.15 4.52 21.85
C ALA A 251 -2.89 4.44 23.20
N LEU A 252 -2.17 4.68 24.30
CA LEU A 252 -2.72 4.63 25.65
C LEU A 252 -3.82 5.69 25.84
N GLN A 253 -3.61 6.93 25.38
CA GLN A 253 -4.59 7.99 25.54
C GLN A 253 -5.89 7.68 24.81
N LEU A 254 -5.82 7.07 23.63
CA LEU A 254 -7.00 6.65 22.87
C LEU A 254 -7.74 5.48 23.54
N GLU A 255 -7.01 4.54 24.15
CA GLU A 255 -7.61 3.41 24.89
C GLU A 255 -8.31 3.84 26.18
N LEU A 256 -7.82 4.91 26.82
CA LEU A 256 -8.39 5.44 28.06
C LEU A 256 -9.68 6.27 27.84
N LEU A 257 -10.06 6.53 26.58
CA LEU A 257 -11.29 7.26 26.27
C LEU A 257 -12.51 6.51 26.78
N ARG A 258 -13.25 7.13 27.71
CA ARG A 258 -14.55 6.62 28.15
C ARG A 258 -15.53 6.70 26.99
N ALA A 259 -16.11 5.56 26.59
CA ALA A 259 -16.90 5.43 25.37
C ALA A 259 -16.13 5.85 24.10
N ALA A 260 -14.92 5.29 23.94
CA ALA A 260 -14.11 5.49 22.74
C ALA A 260 -14.93 5.22 21.47
N PRO A 261 -14.89 6.11 20.47
CA PRO A 261 -15.48 5.82 19.16
C PRO A 261 -14.81 4.57 18.58
N GLU A 262 -15.58 3.70 17.93
CA GLU A 262 -15.04 2.49 17.27
C GLU A 262 -13.93 2.87 16.26
N GLU A 263 -14.03 4.06 15.67
CA GLU A 263 -13.03 4.62 14.75
C GLU A 263 -11.67 4.94 15.41
N ALA A 264 -11.57 4.96 16.74
CA ALA A 264 -10.29 5.10 17.44
C ALA A 264 -9.49 3.78 17.45
N ILE A 265 -10.14 2.62 17.36
CA ILE A 265 -9.49 1.30 17.42
C ILE A 265 -8.43 1.14 16.31
N PRO A 266 -8.73 1.47 15.02
CA PRO A 266 -7.71 1.43 13.96
C PRO A 266 -6.50 2.35 14.23
N LEU A 267 -6.70 3.50 14.88
CA LEU A 267 -5.63 4.45 15.19
C LEU A 267 -4.72 3.93 16.32
N VAL A 268 -5.29 3.27 17.33
CA VAL A 268 -4.53 2.55 18.38
C VAL A 268 -3.67 1.46 17.74
N ASN A 269 -4.27 0.62 16.89
CA ASN A 269 -3.57 -0.46 16.20
C ASN A 269 -2.44 0.08 15.31
N ARG A 270 -2.69 1.19 14.59
CA ARG A 270 -1.70 1.86 13.75
C ARG A 270 -0.54 2.42 14.58
N SER A 271 -0.81 3.01 15.74
CA SER A 271 0.26 3.49 16.64
C SER A 271 1.16 2.33 17.11
N ARG A 272 0.55 1.24 17.57
CA ARG A 272 1.28 0.03 18.00
C ARG A 272 2.07 -0.64 16.89
N GLU A 273 1.50 -0.70 15.69
CA GLU A 273 2.17 -1.22 14.50
C GLU A 273 3.40 -0.38 14.14
N LEU A 274 3.31 0.96 14.18
CA LEU A 274 4.45 1.82 13.95
C LEU A 274 5.55 1.61 15.00
N SER A 275 5.21 1.43 16.27
CA SER A 275 6.18 1.11 17.33
C SER A 275 6.89 -0.21 17.03
N ARG A 276 6.14 -1.28 16.71
CA ARG A 276 6.71 -2.60 16.39
C ARG A 276 7.63 -2.56 15.16
N ARG A 277 7.24 -1.85 14.10
CA ARG A 277 8.06 -1.71 12.90
C ARG A 277 9.33 -0.91 13.16
N LEU A 278 9.22 0.18 13.93
CA LEU A 278 10.39 0.99 14.28
C LEU A 278 11.36 0.20 15.16
N GLN A 279 10.84 -0.56 16.14
CA GLN A 279 11.63 -1.49 16.95
C GLN A 279 12.31 -2.55 16.08
N PHE A 280 11.57 -3.20 15.17
CA PHE A 280 12.16 -4.18 14.27
C PHE A 280 13.29 -3.56 13.45
N TRP A 281 13.08 -2.39 12.84
CA TRP A 281 14.10 -1.75 12.02
C TRP A 281 15.34 -1.39 12.84
N MET A 282 15.16 -0.86 14.05
CA MET A 282 16.27 -0.40 14.89
C MET A 282 17.01 -1.53 15.61
N GLU A 283 16.30 -2.51 16.17
CA GLU A 283 16.83 -3.45 17.16
C GLU A 283 17.10 -4.84 16.60
N SER A 284 16.49 -5.24 15.47
CA SER A 284 16.58 -6.63 15.01
C SER A 284 18.00 -7.07 14.66
N GLY A 285 18.85 -6.15 14.18
CA GLY A 285 20.22 -6.48 13.72
C GLY A 285 20.26 -7.65 12.74
N ASN A 286 19.14 -7.93 12.06
CA ASN A 286 18.91 -9.21 11.42
C ASN A 286 19.70 -9.27 10.12
N ARG A 287 20.70 -10.16 10.09
CA ARG A 287 21.58 -10.34 8.93
C ARG A 287 20.87 -10.94 7.72
N THR A 288 19.62 -11.40 7.87
CA THR A 288 18.79 -11.86 6.75
C THR A 288 18.03 -10.72 6.06
N TYR A 289 18.21 -9.47 6.51
CA TYR A 289 17.58 -8.28 5.91
C TYR A 289 18.63 -7.31 5.37
N VAL A 290 18.29 -6.63 4.28
CA VAL A 290 18.99 -5.44 3.79
C VAL A 290 18.25 -4.22 4.28
N TYR A 291 18.98 -3.31 4.93
CA TYR A 291 18.45 -2.07 5.44
C TYR A 291 18.94 -0.91 4.60
N TRP A 292 18.05 0.03 4.31
CA TRP A 292 18.39 1.29 3.67
C TRP A 292 17.51 2.42 4.16
N ILE A 293 18.03 3.61 3.97
CA ILE A 293 17.34 4.87 4.21
C ILE A 293 17.08 5.51 2.86
N GLU A 294 15.92 6.09 2.71
CA GLU A 294 15.58 6.92 1.58
C GLU A 294 15.09 8.29 2.06
N ARG A 295 15.66 9.36 1.50
CA ARG A 295 15.26 10.74 1.76
C ARG A 295 14.62 11.31 0.50
N ARG A 296 13.37 11.79 0.62
CA ARG A 296 12.62 12.46 -0.44
C ARG A 296 12.01 13.74 0.11
N GLY A 297 12.56 14.89 -0.29
CA GLY A 297 12.18 16.17 0.29
C GLY A 297 12.40 16.19 1.81
N ARG A 298 11.32 16.41 2.59
CA ARG A 298 11.38 16.38 4.07
C ARG A 298 11.24 14.98 4.66
N GLY A 299 10.74 14.02 3.88
CA GLY A 299 10.45 12.66 4.34
C GLY A 299 11.69 11.79 4.51
N THR A 300 11.77 11.08 5.64
CA THR A 300 12.74 9.99 5.85
C THR A 300 11.99 8.67 5.84
N PHE A 301 12.47 7.71 5.04
CA PHE A 301 11.90 6.37 4.89
C PHE A 301 12.97 5.35 5.29
N LEU A 302 12.67 4.58 6.32
CA LEU A 302 13.48 3.48 6.85
C LEU A 302 12.89 2.18 6.31
N GLN A 303 13.71 1.43 5.58
CA GLN A 303 13.27 0.21 4.90
C GLN A 303 14.17 -0.96 5.29
N ALA A 304 13.56 -2.12 5.51
CA ALA A 304 14.24 -3.39 5.71
C ALA A 304 13.56 -4.47 4.89
N THR A 305 14.23 -5.01 3.88
CA THR A 305 13.70 -6.09 3.03
C THR A 305 14.50 -7.36 3.23
N PRO A 306 13.85 -8.54 3.31
CA PRO A 306 14.55 -9.81 3.34
C PRO A 306 15.55 -9.92 2.19
N ILE A 307 16.77 -10.42 2.46
CA ILE A 307 17.77 -10.74 1.43
C ILE A 307 17.25 -11.83 0.50
N ASP A 308 16.46 -12.75 1.06
CA ASP A 308 15.93 -13.89 0.38
C ASP A 308 14.42 -13.99 0.65
N VAL A 309 13.63 -13.89 -0.41
CA VAL A 309 12.18 -14.07 -0.39
C VAL A 309 11.76 -15.44 -0.90
N SER A 310 12.71 -16.28 -1.31
CA SER A 310 12.44 -17.57 -1.96
C SER A 310 11.61 -18.49 -1.08
N SER A 311 12.05 -18.74 0.16
CA SER A 311 11.35 -19.59 1.13
C SER A 311 9.94 -19.09 1.44
N LEU A 312 9.78 -17.77 1.51
CA LEU A 312 8.53 -17.12 1.81
C LEU A 312 7.53 -17.23 0.65
N LEU A 313 8.00 -17.03 -0.58
CA LEU A 313 7.19 -17.21 -1.79
C LEU A 313 6.87 -18.69 -2.02
N ASP A 314 7.82 -19.58 -1.78
CA ASP A 314 7.61 -21.03 -1.84
C ASP A 314 6.48 -21.44 -0.88
N GLU A 315 6.60 -21.12 0.41
CA GLU A 315 5.62 -21.49 1.44
C GLU A 315 4.25 -20.82 1.26
N LYS A 316 4.21 -19.52 0.94
CA LYS A 316 2.96 -18.75 0.95
C LYS A 316 2.26 -18.69 -0.39
N LEU A 317 3.00 -18.83 -1.49
CA LEU A 317 2.46 -18.66 -2.84
C LEU A 317 2.51 -19.98 -3.59
N PHE A 318 3.71 -20.54 -3.82
CA PHE A 318 3.88 -21.65 -4.76
C PHE A 318 3.42 -23.01 -4.19
N ASP A 319 3.49 -23.21 -2.87
CA ASP A 319 2.96 -24.40 -2.19
C ASP A 319 1.45 -24.31 -1.91
N VAL A 320 0.87 -23.11 -1.98
CA VAL A 320 -0.54 -22.85 -1.64
C VAL A 320 -1.46 -22.89 -2.85
N ILE A 321 -1.00 -22.40 -4.00
CA ILE A 321 -1.84 -22.29 -5.21
C ILE A 321 -1.59 -23.45 -6.16
N ASP A 322 -2.63 -23.90 -6.86
CA ASP A 322 -2.52 -25.04 -7.77
C ASP A 322 -1.66 -24.73 -9.00
N THR A 323 -1.66 -23.47 -9.47
CA THR A 323 -0.95 -23.10 -10.70
C THR A 323 -0.43 -21.66 -10.67
N ALA A 324 0.88 -21.52 -10.89
CA ALA A 324 1.55 -20.25 -11.14
C ALA A 324 2.16 -20.23 -12.55
N VAL A 325 1.91 -19.17 -13.32
CA VAL A 325 2.58 -18.91 -14.59
C VAL A 325 3.34 -17.60 -14.48
N LEU A 326 4.63 -17.63 -14.79
CA LEU A 326 5.50 -16.44 -14.77
C LEU A 326 5.93 -16.13 -16.21
N THR A 327 5.62 -14.92 -16.68
CA THR A 327 5.99 -14.44 -18.01
C THR A 327 6.78 -13.15 -17.90
N SER A 328 7.96 -13.10 -18.54
CA SER A 328 8.66 -11.87 -18.85
C SER A 328 9.79 -12.15 -19.85
N ALA A 329 10.19 -11.12 -20.60
CA ALA A 329 11.28 -11.19 -21.57
C ALA A 329 12.67 -11.42 -20.91
N THR A 330 12.81 -11.14 -19.61
CA THR A 330 14.10 -11.07 -18.90
C THR A 330 14.28 -12.13 -17.81
N LEU A 331 13.39 -13.14 -17.72
CA LEU A 331 13.54 -14.22 -16.73
C LEU A 331 14.71 -15.14 -17.03
N ALA A 332 14.98 -15.42 -18.31
CA ALA A 332 16.07 -16.29 -18.71
C ALA A 332 17.37 -15.49 -18.87
N VAL A 333 18.42 -15.89 -18.17
CA VAL A 333 19.78 -15.36 -18.35
C VAL A 333 20.56 -16.41 -19.15
N ALA A 334 21.08 -16.02 -20.32
CA ALA A 334 21.76 -16.93 -21.24
C ALA A 334 20.94 -18.18 -21.62
N GLY A 335 19.61 -18.06 -21.66
CA GLY A 335 18.68 -19.16 -21.99
C GLY A 335 18.35 -20.09 -20.82
N GLU A 336 18.89 -19.83 -19.63
CA GLU A 336 18.65 -20.61 -18.42
C GLU A 336 17.84 -19.83 -17.39
N PHE A 337 17.03 -20.53 -16.60
CA PHE A 337 16.16 -19.95 -15.58
C PHE A 337 16.65 -20.20 -14.14
N GLU A 338 17.84 -20.77 -13.95
CA GLU A 338 18.33 -21.17 -12.63
C GLU A 338 18.41 -19.99 -11.66
N PHE A 339 18.81 -18.81 -12.14
CA PHE A 339 18.84 -17.58 -11.32
C PHE A 339 17.46 -17.20 -10.78
N THR A 340 16.45 -17.13 -11.66
CA THR A 340 15.06 -16.82 -11.26
C THR A 340 14.49 -17.92 -10.37
N LYS A 341 14.76 -19.19 -10.68
CA LYS A 341 14.29 -20.31 -9.86
C LYS A 341 14.83 -20.23 -8.44
N GLN A 342 16.12 -19.94 -8.29
CA GLN A 342 16.74 -19.80 -6.98
C GLN A 342 16.18 -18.60 -6.19
N ARG A 343 16.08 -17.42 -6.82
CA ARG A 343 15.63 -16.20 -6.13
C ARG A 343 14.16 -16.23 -5.74
N LEU A 344 13.31 -16.90 -6.53
CA LEU A 344 11.88 -17.03 -6.25
C LEU A 344 11.50 -18.31 -5.49
N GLY A 345 12.43 -19.25 -5.30
CA GLY A 345 12.15 -20.52 -4.60
C GLY A 345 11.44 -21.58 -5.45
N LEU A 346 11.56 -21.51 -6.77
CA LEU A 346 10.86 -22.42 -7.68
C LEU A 346 11.53 -23.80 -7.76
N ARG A 347 11.02 -24.78 -7.01
CA ARG A 347 11.61 -26.14 -6.92
C ARG A 347 11.44 -27.00 -8.18
N SER A 348 10.29 -26.94 -8.84
CA SER A 348 9.95 -27.85 -9.96
C SER A 348 9.22 -27.12 -11.10
N ALA A 349 9.68 -25.92 -11.43
CA ALA A 349 9.12 -25.14 -12.53
C ALA A 349 9.41 -25.77 -13.90
N ARG A 350 8.38 -25.85 -14.75
CA ARG A 350 8.54 -26.10 -16.18
C ARG A 350 8.95 -24.78 -16.85
N THR A 351 10.02 -24.81 -17.62
CA THR A 351 10.59 -23.61 -18.24
C THR A 351 10.51 -23.69 -19.75
N GLN A 352 10.31 -22.54 -20.40
CA GLN A 352 10.27 -22.43 -21.84
C GLN A 352 10.77 -21.06 -22.26
N VAL A 353 11.77 -21.03 -23.14
CA VAL A 353 12.17 -19.80 -23.85
C VAL A 353 11.42 -19.78 -25.18
N VAL A 354 10.64 -18.73 -25.41
CA VAL A 354 9.98 -18.50 -26.70
C VAL A 354 10.85 -17.54 -27.52
N PRO A 355 11.27 -17.92 -28.75
CA PRO A 355 12.14 -17.08 -29.56
C PRO A 355 11.43 -15.80 -30.02
N SER A 356 12.22 -14.72 -30.17
CA SER A 356 11.74 -13.46 -30.76
C SER A 356 11.11 -13.72 -32.13
N HIS A 357 9.98 -13.07 -32.39
CA HIS A 357 9.34 -13.06 -33.71
C HIS A 357 9.94 -12.01 -34.65
N PHE A 358 10.82 -11.15 -34.14
CA PHE A 358 11.57 -10.16 -34.92
C PHE A 358 12.89 -10.76 -35.40
N ASP A 359 13.14 -10.62 -36.70
CA ASP A 359 14.41 -10.95 -37.35
C ASP A 359 15.38 -9.79 -37.13
N TYR A 360 16.18 -9.89 -36.08
CA TYR A 360 17.27 -8.94 -35.83
C TYR A 360 18.43 -9.32 -36.76
N ALA A 361 18.55 -8.61 -37.89
CA ALA A 361 19.68 -8.79 -38.80
C ALA A 361 21.00 -8.63 -38.02
N SER A 362 21.78 -9.72 -38.01
CA SER A 362 23.08 -9.87 -37.33
C SER A 362 24.19 -9.06 -37.98
#